data_AF-A0A2C7A6B7-F1
#
_entry.id   AF-A0A2C7A6B7-F1
#
_cell.length_a   1.000
_cell.length_b   1.000
_cell.length_c   1.000
_cell.angle_alpha   90.00
_cell.angle_beta   90.00
_cell.angle_gamma   90.00
#
_symmetry.space_group_name_H-M   'P 1'
#
loop_
_entity.id
_entity.type
_entity.pdbx_description
1 polymer ?
#
loop_
_entity_poly.entity_id
_entity_poly.type
_entity_poly.pdbx_seq_one_letter_code
_entity_poly.pdbx_strand_id
1 'polypeptide(L)'
;RLGTCLDTTVLLAACLEQAGLRPVIVLLQGHAFAGVWLAQQDFGGSVVDDAPGLRNRIALDDLRLFETTLLTQSPRAGFRRACDAGAAHVALGQDDNFVALIDVHRARQRRIRPLPSQQPPQIARLDADVEERAPDSPPPLEDAPVLREETLLEEPPVATSADRLARWRQRLLDLSGRNRLLNMKLSGKQALAIDCPDPARLEDMLAQVRERGRAAPFRLRPWPDLVGDSRDPRSAALHRRRLHEDAPRTFAREALEKRELLADRDDSTLQTTLTEIYRAAKAAKEEGGSNTLFLTFGALLWKPKARETAYRAPLILVPVVLDRPSIRSGFTLSVHDDEPRLNTTLLEMLRQEFDIHFPGLEDDLPSDGSGLDVQSILDRIRSKLRSIPGWEVTDEVALTNLSFTKYLMWKDLADRADALRANELACRLMDGVTRNAEAQEKQGGSGTAGPVQEMEPSTTVPVCPLEADGLASV
;
A
#
# COMPACT_ATOMS: atom_id res chain seq x y z
N ARG A 1 -34.01 7.01 -28.60
CA ARG A 1 -32.82 6.44 -29.28
C ARG A 1 -32.17 5.44 -28.33
N LEU A 2 -31.59 4.34 -28.83
CA LEU A 2 -30.85 3.35 -28.05
C LEU A 2 -29.36 3.50 -28.36
N GLY A 3 -28.49 3.26 -27.39
CA GLY A 3 -27.03 3.27 -27.56
C GLY A 3 -26.40 2.17 -26.71
N THR A 4 -25.36 1.52 -27.24
CA THR A 4 -24.56 0.55 -26.49
C THR A 4 -23.59 1.25 -25.55
N CYS A 5 -22.99 0.52 -24.61
CA CYS A 5 -21.95 1.07 -23.72
C CYS A 5 -20.74 1.61 -24.50
N LEU A 6 -20.41 1.00 -25.65
CA LEU A 6 -19.35 1.51 -26.52
C LEU A 6 -19.76 2.83 -27.19
N ASP A 7 -21.01 2.95 -27.66
CA ASP A 7 -21.51 4.17 -28.29
C ASP A 7 -21.48 5.37 -27.32
N THR A 8 -21.99 5.17 -26.09
CA THR A 8 -22.00 6.22 -25.07
C THR A 8 -20.58 6.61 -24.64
N THR A 9 -19.69 5.63 -24.56
CA THR A 9 -18.27 5.84 -24.21
C THR A 9 -17.53 6.66 -25.26
N VAL A 10 -17.63 6.27 -26.53
CA VAL A 10 -16.96 7.00 -27.62
C VAL A 10 -17.55 8.40 -27.79
N LEU A 11 -18.88 8.54 -27.65
CA LEU A 11 -19.54 9.86 -27.70
C LEU A 11 -19.02 10.80 -26.60
N LEU A 12 -18.97 10.35 -25.35
CA LEU A 12 -18.50 11.17 -24.23
C LEU A 12 -17.01 11.46 -24.33
N ALA A 13 -16.20 10.49 -24.74
CA ALA A 13 -14.78 10.71 -25.01
C ALA A 13 -14.57 11.78 -26.10
N ALA A 14 -15.36 11.74 -27.18
CA ALA A 14 -15.30 12.76 -28.23
C ALA A 14 -15.71 14.16 -27.71
N CYS A 15 -16.75 14.24 -26.89
CA CYS A 15 -17.17 15.50 -26.25
C CYS A 15 -16.07 16.07 -25.34
N LEU A 16 -15.41 15.22 -24.53
CA LEU A 16 -14.30 15.60 -23.66
C LEU A 16 -13.08 16.06 -24.48
N GLU A 17 -12.72 15.32 -25.54
CA GLU A 17 -11.63 15.70 -26.46
C GLU A 17 -11.92 17.06 -27.09
N GLN A 18 -13.16 17.29 -27.55
CA GLN A 18 -13.58 18.57 -28.14
C GLN A 18 -13.59 19.72 -27.12
N ALA A 19 -13.83 19.44 -25.84
CA ALA A 19 -13.72 20.40 -24.75
C ALA A 19 -12.26 20.71 -24.37
N GLY A 20 -11.27 20.09 -25.01
CA GLY A 20 -9.84 20.28 -24.73
C GLY A 20 -9.33 19.45 -23.55
N LEU A 21 -10.15 18.55 -23.00
CA LEU A 21 -9.75 17.62 -21.96
C LEU A 21 -9.04 16.40 -22.57
N ARG A 22 -8.38 15.59 -21.73
CA ARG A 22 -7.68 14.38 -22.16
C ARG A 22 -8.50 13.15 -21.75
N PRO A 23 -9.37 12.61 -22.62
CA PRO A 23 -10.17 11.45 -22.29
C PRO A 23 -9.39 10.15 -22.40
N VAL A 24 -9.82 9.18 -21.62
CA VAL A 24 -9.41 7.77 -21.73
C VAL A 24 -10.65 6.90 -21.96
N ILE A 25 -10.46 5.78 -22.64
CA ILE A 25 -11.48 4.76 -22.83
C ILE A 25 -11.01 3.51 -22.10
N VAL A 26 -11.84 2.98 -21.20
CA VAL A 26 -11.57 1.74 -20.48
C VAL A 26 -12.39 0.63 -21.11
N LEU A 27 -11.70 -0.44 -21.49
CA LEU A 27 -12.29 -1.65 -22.06
C LEU A 27 -12.24 -2.77 -21.04
N LEU A 28 -13.39 -3.37 -20.80
CA LEU A 28 -13.56 -4.60 -20.04
C LEU A 28 -14.09 -5.71 -20.96
N GLN A 29 -14.10 -6.95 -20.46
CA GLN A 29 -14.79 -8.05 -21.12
C GLN A 29 -16.29 -7.74 -21.24
N GLY A 30 -16.75 -7.42 -22.45
CA GLY A 30 -18.16 -7.15 -22.75
C GLY A 30 -18.69 -5.79 -22.28
N HIS A 31 -17.83 -4.89 -21.81
CA HIS A 31 -18.25 -3.55 -21.34
C HIS A 31 -17.19 -2.48 -21.64
N ALA A 32 -17.62 -1.23 -21.77
CA ALA A 32 -16.73 -0.10 -21.97
C ALA A 32 -17.30 1.16 -21.31
N PHE A 33 -16.42 1.98 -20.76
CA PHE A 33 -16.76 3.25 -20.13
C PHE A 33 -15.62 4.27 -20.30
N ALA A 34 -15.89 5.53 -19.98
CA ALA A 34 -14.98 6.63 -20.24
C ALA A 34 -14.32 7.12 -18.95
N GLY A 35 -13.21 7.81 -19.11
CA GLY A 35 -12.58 8.59 -18.06
C GLY A 35 -11.93 9.84 -18.59
N VAL A 36 -11.42 10.67 -17.69
CA VAL A 36 -10.76 11.93 -17.99
C VAL A 36 -9.61 12.17 -17.04
N TRP A 37 -8.48 12.60 -17.60
CA TRP A 37 -7.34 13.06 -16.80
C TRP A 37 -7.66 14.40 -16.13
N LEU A 38 -7.40 14.47 -14.83
CA LEU A 38 -7.47 15.69 -14.05
C LEU A 38 -6.08 16.33 -13.89
N ALA A 39 -5.03 15.50 -13.85
CA ALA A 39 -3.63 15.95 -13.85
C ALA A 39 -3.02 15.91 -15.27
N GLN A 40 -1.94 16.67 -15.51
CA GLN A 40 -1.21 16.63 -16.78
C GLN A 40 -0.28 15.41 -16.88
N GLN A 41 -0.79 14.23 -16.55
CA GLN A 41 -0.07 12.96 -16.59
C GLN A 41 -0.55 12.06 -17.73
N ASP A 42 0.14 10.93 -17.89
CA ASP A 42 -0.25 9.83 -18.75
C ASP A 42 0.44 8.52 -18.31
N PHE A 43 0.19 7.44 -19.06
CA PHE A 43 0.79 6.13 -18.82
C PHE A 43 2.03 5.85 -19.71
N GLY A 44 2.52 6.82 -20.50
CA GLY A 44 3.59 6.64 -21.50
C GLY A 44 3.18 5.85 -22.76
N GLY A 45 2.15 5.00 -22.66
CA GLY A 45 1.53 4.25 -23.75
C GLY A 45 0.21 4.87 -24.24
N SER A 46 -0.17 4.57 -25.48
CA SER A 46 -1.53 4.86 -25.99
C SER A 46 -2.54 3.77 -25.65
N VAL A 47 -2.06 2.55 -25.41
CA VAL A 47 -2.84 1.39 -24.97
C VAL A 47 -2.06 0.76 -23.82
N VAL A 48 -2.72 0.51 -22.70
CA VAL A 48 -2.11 0.09 -21.45
C VAL A 48 -2.94 -1.03 -20.84
N ASP A 49 -2.26 -2.07 -20.39
CA ASP A 49 -2.85 -3.20 -19.68
C ASP A 49 -2.25 -3.28 -18.27
N ASP A 50 -2.64 -2.34 -17.41
CA ASP A 50 -2.15 -2.24 -16.02
C ASP A 50 -3.27 -1.70 -15.11
N ALA A 51 -4.15 -2.60 -14.69
CA ALA A 51 -5.24 -2.27 -13.75
C ALA A 51 -4.71 -1.74 -12.39
N PRO A 52 -3.63 -2.29 -11.80
CA PRO A 52 -2.98 -1.73 -10.61
C PRO A 52 -2.55 -0.26 -10.77
N GLY A 53 -1.80 0.06 -11.85
CA GLY A 53 -1.37 1.43 -12.12
C GLY A 53 -2.52 2.38 -12.43
N LEU A 54 -3.62 1.88 -12.98
CA LEU A 54 -4.86 2.63 -13.16
C LEU A 54 -5.51 2.97 -11.81
N ARG A 55 -5.66 1.98 -10.91
CA ARG A 55 -6.24 2.19 -9.58
C ARG A 55 -5.46 3.20 -8.74
N ASN A 56 -4.12 3.16 -8.79
CA ASN A 56 -3.29 4.17 -8.11
C ASN A 56 -3.61 5.60 -8.58
N ARG A 57 -3.83 5.81 -9.89
CA ARG A 57 -4.16 7.14 -10.44
C ARG A 57 -5.57 7.59 -10.11
N ILE A 58 -6.51 6.65 -9.99
CA ILE A 58 -7.85 6.95 -9.49
C ILE A 58 -7.79 7.36 -8.02
N ALA A 59 -7.03 6.64 -7.20
CA ALA A 59 -6.85 6.96 -5.78
C ALA A 59 -6.13 8.29 -5.56
N LEU A 60 -5.23 8.67 -6.46
CA LEU A 60 -4.54 9.98 -6.46
C LEU A 60 -5.37 11.13 -7.01
N ASP A 61 -6.58 10.88 -7.51
CA ASP A 61 -7.38 11.85 -8.26
C ASP A 61 -6.67 12.42 -9.52
N ASP A 62 -5.66 11.72 -10.04
CA ASP A 62 -5.02 12.08 -11.31
C ASP A 62 -5.95 11.77 -12.50
N LEU A 63 -6.81 10.75 -12.36
CA LEU A 63 -7.72 10.26 -13.38
C LEU A 63 -9.09 9.90 -12.78
N ARG A 64 -10.18 10.40 -13.36
CA ARG A 64 -11.55 9.99 -12.99
C ARG A 64 -12.17 9.13 -14.07
N LEU A 65 -12.65 7.95 -13.69
CA LEU A 65 -13.48 7.11 -14.54
C LEU A 65 -14.95 7.35 -14.22
N PHE A 66 -15.84 7.15 -15.17
CA PHE A 66 -17.29 7.26 -14.95
C PHE A 66 -18.09 6.30 -15.84
N GLU A 67 -19.07 5.64 -15.24
CA GLU A 67 -19.96 4.68 -15.92
C GLU A 67 -20.92 5.41 -16.86
N THR A 68 -20.71 5.22 -18.16
CA THR A 68 -21.40 5.99 -19.21
C THR A 68 -22.84 5.54 -19.42
N THR A 69 -23.17 4.29 -19.09
CA THR A 69 -24.53 3.76 -19.24
C THR A 69 -25.51 4.34 -18.22
N LEU A 70 -25.04 4.89 -17.09
CA LEU A 70 -25.92 5.53 -16.10
C LEU A 70 -26.63 6.78 -16.65
N LEU A 71 -26.09 7.40 -17.71
CA LEU A 71 -26.74 8.51 -18.41
C LEU A 71 -28.06 8.11 -19.07
N THR A 72 -28.23 6.83 -19.40
CA THR A 72 -29.44 6.30 -20.04
C THR A 72 -30.49 5.81 -19.05
N GLN A 73 -30.22 5.87 -17.75
CA GLN A 73 -31.15 5.45 -16.70
C GLN A 73 -32.17 6.53 -16.34
N SER A 74 -33.33 6.10 -15.85
CA SER A 74 -34.37 6.96 -15.29
C SER A 74 -34.71 6.46 -13.88
N PRO A 75 -34.49 7.26 -12.82
CA PRO A 75 -33.91 8.61 -12.82
C PRO A 75 -32.42 8.62 -13.19
N ARG A 76 -31.93 9.75 -13.71
CA ARG A 76 -30.52 9.92 -14.09
C ARG A 76 -29.64 9.89 -12.83
N ALA A 77 -28.53 9.16 -12.89
CA ALA A 77 -27.55 9.18 -11.81
C ALA A 77 -26.79 10.51 -11.76
N GLY A 78 -26.41 10.94 -10.55
CA GLY A 78 -25.43 12.01 -10.36
C GLY A 78 -24.03 11.60 -10.83
N PHE A 79 -23.15 12.58 -11.03
CA PHE A 79 -21.81 12.35 -11.58
C PHE A 79 -20.95 11.52 -10.63
N ARG A 80 -21.00 11.78 -9.32
CA ARG A 80 -20.26 10.99 -8.33
C ARG A 80 -20.65 9.52 -8.36
N ARG A 81 -21.94 9.22 -8.46
CA ARG A 81 -22.42 7.84 -8.60
C ARG A 81 -21.90 7.17 -9.86
N ALA A 82 -21.82 7.91 -10.97
CA ALA A 82 -21.19 7.40 -12.19
C ALA A 82 -19.69 7.13 -11.98
N CYS A 83 -18.99 8.00 -11.25
CA CYS A 83 -17.59 7.77 -10.89
C CYS A 83 -17.38 6.57 -9.97
N ASP A 84 -18.20 6.42 -8.93
CA ASP A 84 -18.15 5.30 -8.00
C ASP A 84 -18.37 3.97 -8.73
N ALA A 85 -19.38 3.92 -9.63
CA ALA A 85 -19.62 2.74 -10.47
C ALA A 85 -18.45 2.47 -11.44
N GLY A 86 -17.88 3.51 -12.05
CA GLY A 86 -16.71 3.38 -12.91
C GLY A 86 -15.47 2.86 -12.17
N ALA A 87 -15.24 3.32 -10.93
CA ALA A 87 -14.17 2.82 -10.08
C ALA A 87 -14.43 1.38 -9.60
N ALA A 88 -15.67 1.02 -9.29
CA ALA A 88 -16.06 -0.33 -8.89
C ALA A 88 -15.78 -1.38 -9.98
N HIS A 89 -15.93 -0.99 -11.25
CA HIS A 89 -15.63 -1.84 -12.40
C HIS A 89 -14.16 -2.25 -12.52
N VAL A 90 -13.24 -1.46 -11.97
CA VAL A 90 -11.79 -1.73 -11.96
C VAL A 90 -11.26 -2.00 -10.56
N ALA A 91 -12.14 -2.25 -9.59
CA ALA A 91 -11.76 -2.52 -8.21
C ALA A 91 -10.89 -3.79 -8.08
N LEU A 92 -10.19 -3.91 -6.95
CA LEU A 92 -9.37 -5.07 -6.64
C LEU A 92 -10.19 -6.37 -6.80
N GLY A 93 -9.65 -7.33 -7.56
CA GLY A 93 -10.34 -8.59 -7.87
C GLY A 93 -11.19 -8.58 -9.15
N GLN A 94 -11.27 -7.44 -9.86
CA GLN A 94 -11.86 -7.35 -11.20
C GLN A 94 -10.80 -7.38 -12.32
N ASP A 95 -9.54 -7.69 -11.99
CA ASP A 95 -8.41 -7.65 -12.93
C ASP A 95 -8.63 -8.57 -14.14
N ASP A 96 -9.27 -9.73 -13.96
CA ASP A 96 -9.55 -10.68 -15.05
C ASP A 96 -10.53 -10.10 -16.10
N ASN A 97 -11.37 -9.15 -15.70
CA ASN A 97 -12.31 -8.47 -16.58
C ASN A 97 -11.68 -7.29 -17.31
N PHE A 98 -10.55 -6.76 -16.83
CA PHE A 98 -9.87 -5.62 -17.42
C PHE A 98 -9.13 -6.05 -18.69
N VAL A 99 -9.36 -5.33 -19.79
CA VAL A 99 -8.75 -5.65 -21.10
C VAL A 99 -7.69 -4.62 -21.46
N ALA A 100 -8.04 -3.33 -21.44
CA ALA A 100 -7.10 -2.26 -21.73
C ALA A 100 -7.67 -0.88 -21.38
N LEU A 101 -6.77 0.07 -21.13
CA LEU A 101 -7.03 1.49 -21.16
C LEU A 101 -6.44 2.10 -22.44
N ILE A 102 -7.25 2.88 -23.15
CA ILE A 102 -6.85 3.61 -24.35
C ILE A 102 -6.79 5.09 -24.03
N ASP A 103 -5.59 5.67 -24.08
CA ASP A 103 -5.39 7.10 -23.92
C ASP A 103 -5.56 7.80 -25.28
N VAL A 104 -6.65 8.55 -25.41
CA VAL A 104 -7.00 9.21 -26.68
C VAL A 104 -5.97 10.28 -27.03
N HIS A 105 -5.52 11.06 -26.05
CA HIS A 105 -4.55 12.13 -26.28
C HIS A 105 -3.21 11.57 -26.77
N ARG A 106 -2.69 10.51 -26.13
CA ARG A 106 -1.48 9.81 -26.56
C ARG A 106 -1.66 9.14 -27.92
N ALA A 107 -2.81 8.54 -28.20
CA ALA A 107 -3.11 8.01 -29.52
C ALA A 107 -3.06 9.12 -30.60
N ARG A 108 -3.56 10.33 -30.28
CA ARG A 108 -3.48 11.49 -31.19
C ARG A 108 -2.04 11.95 -31.43
N GLN A 109 -1.21 12.00 -30.40
CA GLN A 109 0.22 12.33 -30.54
C GLN A 109 0.94 11.33 -31.49
N ARG A 110 0.55 10.05 -31.45
CA ARG A 110 1.03 9.00 -32.35
C ARG A 110 0.38 9.01 -33.74
N ARG A 111 -0.35 10.06 -34.09
CA ARG A 111 -1.10 10.24 -35.35
C ARG A 111 -2.18 9.18 -35.60
N ILE A 112 -2.65 8.50 -34.56
CA ILE A 112 -3.84 7.63 -34.64
C ILE A 112 -5.07 8.54 -34.65
N ARG A 113 -5.86 8.46 -35.71
CA ARG A 113 -7.07 9.26 -35.92
C ARG A 113 -8.26 8.33 -36.15
N PRO A 114 -9.50 8.79 -35.87
CA PRO A 114 -10.69 8.03 -36.22
C PRO A 114 -10.68 7.71 -37.72
N LEU A 115 -11.22 6.56 -38.09
CA LEU A 115 -11.38 6.23 -39.50
C LEU A 115 -12.26 7.29 -40.18
N PRO A 116 -11.90 7.73 -41.39
CA PRO A 116 -12.70 8.71 -42.11
C PRO A 116 -14.10 8.15 -42.34
N SER A 117 -15.12 8.86 -41.85
CA SER A 117 -16.50 8.58 -42.22
C SER A 117 -16.68 8.94 -43.70
N GLN A 118 -17.22 8.03 -44.50
CA GLN A 118 -17.55 8.32 -45.90
C GLN A 118 -18.78 9.22 -46.04
N GLN A 119 -19.50 9.47 -44.95
CA GLN A 119 -20.62 10.41 -44.93
C GLN A 119 -20.14 11.77 -44.45
N PRO A 120 -20.46 12.87 -45.16
CA PRO A 120 -20.23 14.20 -44.65
C PRO A 120 -20.96 14.35 -43.31
N PRO A 121 -20.42 15.13 -42.35
CA PRO A 121 -21.06 15.35 -41.07
C PRO A 121 -22.45 15.96 -41.29
N GLN A 122 -23.49 15.14 -41.22
CA GLN A 122 -24.85 15.61 -41.13
C GLN A 122 -25.01 16.11 -39.69
N ILE A 123 -24.92 17.43 -39.51
CA ILE A 123 -25.47 18.06 -38.32
C ILE A 123 -26.97 17.77 -38.40
N ALA A 124 -27.40 16.68 -37.75
CA ALA A 124 -28.80 16.43 -37.54
C ALA A 124 -29.32 17.63 -36.77
N ARG A 125 -30.02 18.54 -37.46
CA ARG A 125 -30.93 19.44 -36.77
C ARG A 125 -31.85 18.49 -36.00
N LEU A 126 -31.81 18.58 -34.67
CA LEU A 126 -32.79 17.91 -33.84
C LEU A 126 -34.13 18.50 -34.27
N ASP A 127 -34.86 17.80 -35.14
CA ASP A 127 -36.25 18.14 -35.39
C ASP A 127 -36.93 18.16 -34.02
N ALA A 128 -37.57 19.29 -33.72
CA ALA A 128 -38.12 19.65 -32.41
C ALA A 128 -39.28 18.74 -31.93
N ASP A 129 -39.51 17.62 -32.61
CA ASP A 129 -40.58 16.66 -32.36
C ASP A 129 -40.15 15.47 -31.49
N VAL A 130 -38.99 15.56 -30.81
CA VAL A 130 -38.78 14.73 -29.63
C VAL A 130 -39.69 15.33 -28.56
N GLU A 131 -40.83 14.68 -28.28
CA GLU A 131 -41.65 14.99 -27.10
C GLU A 131 -40.70 15.31 -25.94
N GLU A 132 -40.64 16.58 -25.55
CA GLU A 132 -39.95 17.03 -24.34
C GLU A 132 -40.67 16.36 -23.18
N ARG A 133 -40.29 15.11 -22.90
CA ARG A 133 -40.55 14.49 -21.62
C ARG A 133 -39.92 15.44 -20.63
N ALA A 134 -40.78 16.17 -19.89
CA ALA A 134 -40.37 17.21 -18.96
C ALA A 134 -39.08 16.77 -18.27
N PRO A 135 -37.98 17.53 -18.37
CA PRO A 135 -36.72 17.06 -17.85
C PRO A 135 -36.95 16.75 -16.38
N ASP A 136 -36.74 15.49 -15.98
CA ASP A 136 -36.29 15.23 -14.61
C ASP A 136 -35.21 16.28 -14.37
N SER A 137 -35.41 17.13 -13.37
CA SER A 137 -34.47 18.19 -13.02
C SER A 137 -33.06 17.59 -13.05
N PRO A 138 -32.11 18.18 -13.78
CA PRO A 138 -30.76 17.62 -13.83
C PRO A 138 -30.28 17.42 -12.39
N PRO A 139 -29.56 16.32 -12.10
CA PRO A 139 -29.01 16.12 -10.77
C PRO A 139 -28.20 17.37 -10.39
N PRO A 140 -28.26 17.81 -9.12
CA PRO A 140 -27.54 19.00 -8.69
C PRO A 140 -26.06 18.86 -9.04
N LEU A 141 -25.45 19.97 -9.47
CA LEU A 141 -24.01 20.04 -9.66
C LEU A 141 -23.35 19.82 -8.29
N GLU A 142 -22.49 18.83 -8.23
CA GLU A 142 -21.71 18.49 -7.04
C GLU A 142 -20.45 19.37 -6.99
N ASP A 143 -19.89 19.55 -5.79
CA ASP A 143 -18.65 20.32 -5.62
C ASP A 143 -17.48 19.65 -6.36
N ALA A 144 -16.63 20.47 -6.98
CA ALA A 144 -15.44 19.98 -7.65
C ALA A 144 -14.46 19.36 -6.62
N PRO A 145 -13.78 18.25 -6.97
CA PRO A 145 -12.73 17.71 -6.12
C PRO A 145 -11.58 18.72 -6.00
N VAL A 146 -10.90 18.70 -4.85
CA VAL A 146 -9.69 19.50 -4.65
C VAL A 146 -8.57 18.88 -5.50
N LEU A 147 -8.14 19.60 -6.53
CA LEU A 147 -7.04 19.15 -7.39
C LEU A 147 -5.71 19.29 -6.64
N ARG A 148 -4.91 18.23 -6.65
CA ARG A 148 -3.59 18.23 -6.01
C ARG A 148 -2.57 19.00 -6.86
N GLU A 149 -1.80 19.88 -6.21
CA GLU A 149 -0.59 20.44 -6.83
C GLU A 149 0.53 19.39 -6.82
N GLU A 150 1.14 19.12 -7.97
CA GLU A 150 2.28 18.20 -8.07
C GLU A 150 3.49 18.80 -7.34
N THR A 151 3.71 18.40 -6.09
CA THR A 151 4.97 18.68 -5.41
C THR A 151 6.03 17.73 -5.96
N LEU A 152 6.87 18.23 -6.87
CA LEU A 152 8.10 17.56 -7.27
C LEU A 152 8.99 17.48 -6.02
N LEU A 153 8.99 16.34 -5.33
CA LEU A 153 9.89 16.09 -4.22
C LEU A 153 11.33 16.09 -4.77
N GLU A 154 12.10 17.11 -4.42
CA GLU A 154 13.55 17.15 -4.70
C GLU A 154 14.20 15.95 -3.99
N GLU A 155 14.83 15.08 -4.79
CA GLU A 155 15.56 13.93 -4.26
C GLU A 155 16.92 14.42 -3.76
N PRO A 156 17.24 14.29 -2.46
CA PRO A 156 18.57 14.58 -1.98
C PRO A 156 19.57 13.57 -2.58
N PRO A 157 20.85 13.96 -2.76
CA PRO A 157 21.85 13.10 -3.38
C PRO A 157 22.10 11.85 -2.51
N VAL A 158 22.08 10.69 -3.16
CA VAL A 158 22.30 9.38 -2.55
C VAL A 158 23.77 9.22 -2.13
N ALA A 159 24.02 9.07 -0.84
CA ALA A 159 25.34 8.69 -0.33
C ALA A 159 25.59 7.20 -0.56
N THR A 160 26.44 6.86 -1.52
CA THR A 160 26.87 5.48 -1.75
C THR A 160 28.00 5.12 -0.79
N SER A 161 27.81 4.08 0.05
CA SER A 161 28.94 3.45 0.74
C SER A 161 29.00 1.96 0.36
N ALA A 162 30.06 1.60 -0.36
CA ALA A 162 30.46 0.22 -0.55
C ALA A 162 31.22 -0.23 0.72
N ASP A 163 30.49 -0.63 1.75
CA ASP A 163 31.06 -1.01 3.04
C ASP A 163 30.61 -2.41 3.47
N ARG A 164 31.48 -3.17 4.16
CA ARG A 164 31.15 -4.51 4.68
C ARG A 164 30.02 -4.45 5.71
N LEU A 165 29.91 -3.32 6.41
CA LEU A 165 28.79 -2.98 7.28
C LEU A 165 27.46 -2.97 6.52
N ALA A 166 27.43 -2.47 5.27
CA ALA A 166 26.23 -2.52 4.43
C ALA A 166 25.83 -3.97 4.10
N ARG A 167 26.79 -4.87 3.89
CA ARG A 167 26.52 -6.30 3.70
C ARG A 167 25.98 -6.99 4.96
N TRP A 168 26.49 -6.63 6.14
CA TRP A 168 25.94 -7.14 7.40
C TRP A 168 24.53 -6.63 7.65
N ARG A 169 24.28 -5.33 7.39
CA ARG A 169 22.95 -4.73 7.39
C ARG A 169 21.99 -5.46 6.45
N GLN A 170 22.44 -5.79 5.23
CA GLN A 170 21.65 -6.55 4.25
C GLN A 170 21.32 -7.98 4.72
N ARG A 171 22.24 -8.69 5.39
CA ARG A 171 21.99 -10.06 5.88
C ARG A 171 21.04 -10.11 7.07
N LEU A 172 20.88 -8.99 7.77
CA LEU A 172 20.15 -8.95 9.03
C LEU A 172 18.64 -8.73 8.83
N LEU A 173 18.26 -7.97 7.78
CA LEU A 173 16.87 -7.85 7.36
C LEU A 173 16.47 -9.06 6.50
N ASP A 174 15.36 -9.70 6.88
CA ASP A 174 14.76 -10.76 6.06
C ASP A 174 13.85 -10.11 5.01
N LEU A 175 14.41 -9.85 3.83
CA LEU A 175 13.69 -9.32 2.67
C LEU A 175 12.93 -10.39 1.88
N SER A 176 12.88 -11.63 2.39
CA SER A 176 12.14 -12.70 1.73
C SER A 176 10.63 -12.59 2.00
N GLY A 177 9.83 -13.15 1.09
CA GLY A 177 8.38 -13.27 1.29
C GLY A 177 7.93 -14.21 2.42
N ARG A 178 8.86 -14.70 3.27
CA ARG A 178 8.55 -15.35 4.55
C ARG A 178 8.28 -14.32 5.64
N ASN A 179 8.83 -13.11 5.49
CA ASN A 179 8.62 -12.03 6.42
C ASN A 179 7.22 -11.45 6.26
N ARG A 180 6.46 -11.40 7.37
CA ARG A 180 5.09 -10.86 7.38
C ARG A 180 5.04 -9.37 7.12
N LEU A 181 6.14 -8.65 7.33
CA LEU A 181 6.28 -7.25 6.94
C LEU A 181 6.29 -7.07 5.42
N LEU A 182 6.66 -8.09 4.65
CA LEU A 182 6.61 -8.03 3.18
C LEU A 182 5.46 -8.84 2.60
N ASN A 183 4.96 -9.83 3.34
CA ASN A 183 3.92 -10.74 2.88
C ASN A 183 2.97 -11.11 4.03
N MET A 184 2.07 -10.18 4.35
CA MET A 184 0.98 -10.36 5.29
C MET A 184 -0.18 -11.12 4.65
N LYS A 185 -0.62 -12.20 5.32
CA LYS A 185 -1.76 -13.01 4.87
C LYS A 185 -3.03 -12.64 5.63
N LEU A 186 -3.91 -11.84 5.00
CA LEU A 186 -5.20 -11.43 5.56
C LEU A 186 -6.21 -12.58 5.73
N SER A 187 -6.08 -13.66 4.96
CA SER A 187 -6.99 -14.81 5.03
C SER A 187 -6.77 -15.71 6.26
N GLY A 188 -5.64 -15.57 6.96
CA GLY A 188 -5.26 -16.44 8.07
C GLY A 188 -5.84 -16.03 9.43
N LYS A 189 -5.60 -16.86 10.46
CA LYS A 189 -6.03 -16.64 11.85
C LYS A 189 -5.23 -15.58 12.61
N GLN A 190 -4.15 -15.06 12.02
CA GLN A 190 -3.20 -14.15 12.66
C GLN A 190 -3.28 -12.72 12.14
N ALA A 191 -4.27 -12.43 11.28
CA ALA A 191 -4.56 -11.11 10.77
C ALA A 191 -6.07 -10.96 10.64
N LEU A 192 -6.57 -9.75 10.87
CA LEU A 192 -7.97 -9.40 10.74
C LEU A 192 -8.07 -8.16 9.87
N ALA A 193 -8.71 -8.28 8.70
CA ALA A 193 -9.09 -7.12 7.90
C ALA A 193 -10.24 -6.38 8.60
N ILE A 194 -10.16 -5.05 8.62
CA ILE A 194 -11.15 -4.15 9.22
C ILE A 194 -11.73 -3.30 8.10
N ASP A 195 -13.05 -3.31 7.99
CA ASP A 195 -13.77 -2.52 7.00
C ASP A 195 -13.90 -1.09 7.51
N CYS A 196 -12.90 -0.27 7.17
CA CYS A 196 -12.82 1.13 7.54
C CYS A 196 -12.93 2.01 6.29
N PRO A 197 -14.08 2.69 6.06
CA PRO A 197 -14.23 3.61 4.92
C PRO A 197 -13.37 4.86 5.00
N ASP A 198 -12.85 5.19 6.19
CA ASP A 198 -12.05 6.39 6.45
C ASP A 198 -10.90 6.05 7.41
N PRO A 199 -9.77 5.53 6.87
CA PRO A 199 -8.61 5.16 7.67
C PRO A 199 -7.94 6.36 8.37
N ALA A 200 -7.94 7.53 7.73
CA ALA A 200 -7.38 8.76 8.31
C ALA A 200 -8.13 9.14 9.59
N ARG A 201 -9.47 9.15 9.52
CA ARG A 201 -10.33 9.40 10.69
C ARG A 201 -10.09 8.41 11.83
N LEU A 202 -9.87 7.12 11.51
CA LEU A 202 -9.55 6.12 12.53
C LEU A 202 -8.20 6.39 13.21
N GLU A 203 -7.19 6.81 12.46
CA GLU A 203 -5.89 7.21 13.00
C GLU A 203 -6.03 8.43 13.92
N ASP A 204 -6.73 9.49 13.49
CA ASP A 204 -7.00 10.68 14.32
C ASP A 204 -7.65 10.30 15.65
N MET A 205 -8.64 9.40 15.62
CA MET A 205 -9.32 8.95 16.83
C MET A 205 -8.39 8.19 17.77
N LEU A 206 -7.39 7.46 17.24
CA LEU A 206 -6.36 6.77 18.03
C LEU A 206 -5.32 7.75 18.57
N ALA A 207 -4.86 8.71 17.77
CA ALA A 207 -3.95 9.77 18.17
C ALA A 207 -4.52 10.61 19.31
N GLN A 208 -5.79 11.00 19.22
CA GLN A 208 -6.50 11.70 20.31
C GLN A 208 -6.58 10.89 21.60
N VAL A 209 -6.72 9.55 21.51
CA VAL A 209 -6.70 8.67 22.70
C VAL A 209 -5.32 8.71 23.35
N ARG A 210 -4.25 8.64 22.55
CA ARG A 210 -2.85 8.68 23.01
C ARG A 210 -2.53 9.98 23.74
N GLU A 211 -2.94 11.13 23.19
CA GLU A 211 -2.65 12.44 23.79
C GLU A 211 -3.48 12.74 25.05
N ARG A 212 -4.78 12.40 25.05
CA ARG A 212 -5.72 12.82 26.10
C ARG A 212 -5.95 11.76 27.19
N GLY A 213 -5.50 10.52 26.98
CA GLY A 213 -5.51 9.42 27.96
C GLY A 213 -6.89 9.00 28.51
N ARG A 214 -8.00 9.47 27.92
CA ARG A 214 -9.36 9.34 28.50
C ARG A 214 -10.44 8.85 27.54
N ALA A 215 -10.08 8.37 26.36
CA ALA A 215 -11.05 7.93 25.38
C ALA A 215 -11.36 6.43 25.50
N ALA A 216 -12.62 6.05 25.26
CA ALA A 216 -13.06 4.67 25.32
C ALA A 216 -12.37 3.81 24.25
N PRO A 217 -12.04 2.54 24.54
CA PRO A 217 -11.42 1.65 23.57
C PRO A 217 -12.41 1.29 22.46
N PHE A 218 -11.88 0.89 21.31
CA PHE A 218 -12.68 0.44 20.18
C PHE A 218 -13.19 -0.99 20.41
N ARG A 219 -14.42 -1.27 19.98
CA ARG A 219 -14.98 -2.63 19.98
C ARG A 219 -14.90 -3.22 18.57
N LEU A 220 -14.48 -4.48 18.48
CA LEU A 220 -14.47 -5.20 17.21
C LEU A 220 -15.76 -5.99 17.06
N ARG A 221 -16.49 -5.77 15.95
CA ARG A 221 -17.79 -6.39 15.70
C ARG A 221 -17.84 -7.02 14.31
N PRO A 222 -18.58 -8.12 14.13
CA PRO A 222 -18.89 -8.60 12.80
C PRO A 222 -19.82 -7.62 12.11
N TRP A 223 -19.90 -7.68 10.78
CA TRP A 223 -21.01 -7.03 10.08
C TRP A 223 -22.34 -7.55 10.63
N PRO A 224 -23.32 -6.68 10.90
CA PRO A 224 -24.66 -7.15 11.16
C PRO A 224 -25.16 -7.90 9.93
N ASP A 225 -25.92 -8.98 10.14
CA ASP A 225 -26.67 -9.64 9.09
C ASP A 225 -27.72 -8.66 8.55
N LEU A 226 -27.30 -7.76 7.65
CA LEU A 226 -28.17 -6.86 6.88
C LEU A 226 -29.05 -7.67 5.91
N VAL A 227 -28.71 -8.94 5.72
CA VAL A 227 -29.49 -9.93 4.98
C VAL A 227 -30.33 -10.72 5.97
N GLY A 228 -31.59 -10.34 6.14
CA GLY A 228 -32.58 -11.27 6.65
C GLY A 228 -32.64 -12.48 5.72
N ASP A 229 -32.08 -13.60 6.15
CA ASP A 229 -32.38 -15.00 5.79
C ASP A 229 -32.94 -15.28 4.38
N SER A 230 -32.31 -14.73 3.33
CA SER A 230 -32.66 -15.03 1.94
C SER A 230 -31.45 -15.57 1.20
N ARG A 231 -31.39 -16.90 1.10
CA ARG A 231 -30.46 -17.69 0.27
C ARG A 231 -30.66 -17.49 -1.25
N ASP A 232 -31.14 -16.33 -1.70
CA ASP A 232 -31.36 -16.04 -3.12
C ASP A 232 -30.33 -15.02 -3.65
N PRO A 233 -29.36 -15.45 -4.47
CA PRO A 233 -28.39 -14.55 -5.11
C PRO A 233 -29.05 -13.43 -5.93
N ARG A 234 -30.28 -13.64 -6.42
CA ARG A 234 -31.03 -12.63 -7.17
C ARG A 234 -31.60 -11.54 -6.27
N SER A 235 -31.99 -11.86 -5.03
CA SER A 235 -32.51 -10.87 -4.08
C SER A 235 -31.37 -10.00 -3.52
N ALA A 236 -30.18 -10.56 -3.29
CA ALA A 236 -28.99 -9.80 -2.91
C ALA A 236 -28.54 -8.82 -4.02
N ALA A 237 -28.58 -9.23 -5.29
CA ALA A 237 -28.26 -8.36 -6.43
C ALA A 237 -29.34 -7.29 -6.69
N LEU A 238 -30.62 -7.63 -6.52
CA LEU A 238 -31.73 -6.68 -6.57
C LEU A 238 -31.71 -5.72 -5.37
N HIS A 239 -31.27 -6.17 -4.19
CA HIS A 239 -31.14 -5.34 -3.00
C HIS A 239 -29.93 -4.41 -3.11
N ARG A 240 -28.79 -4.86 -3.65
CA ARG A 240 -27.63 -4.03 -3.98
C ARG A 240 -27.92 -2.98 -5.06
N ARG A 241 -28.93 -3.24 -5.92
CA ARG A 241 -29.46 -2.26 -6.88
C ARG A 241 -30.48 -1.27 -6.27
N ARG A 242 -31.12 -1.63 -5.14
CA ARG A 242 -32.17 -0.82 -4.48
C ARG A 242 -31.63 -0.02 -3.27
N LEU A 243 -30.70 -0.60 -2.52
CA LEU A 243 -29.85 0.10 -1.57
C LEU A 243 -28.72 0.69 -2.39
N HIS A 244 -28.67 2.02 -2.47
CA HIS A 244 -27.53 2.72 -3.03
C HIS A 244 -26.22 2.16 -2.45
N GLU A 245 -25.15 2.05 -3.27
CA GLU A 245 -23.83 1.52 -2.86
C GLU A 245 -23.23 2.25 -1.64
N ASP A 246 -23.77 3.43 -1.30
CA ASP A 246 -23.43 4.21 -0.12
C ASP A 246 -23.91 3.64 1.21
N ALA A 247 -24.92 2.75 1.24
CA ALA A 247 -25.50 2.29 2.52
C ALA A 247 -24.51 1.51 3.41
N PRO A 248 -23.72 0.54 2.91
CA PRO A 248 -22.68 -0.13 3.71
C PRO A 248 -21.58 0.85 4.17
N ARG A 249 -21.12 1.74 3.28
CA ARG A 249 -20.11 2.75 3.62
C ARG A 249 -20.61 3.71 4.70
N THR A 250 -21.85 4.14 4.62
CA THR A 250 -22.50 5.01 5.60
C THR A 250 -22.64 4.30 6.94
N PHE A 251 -23.08 3.04 6.93
CA PHE A 251 -23.17 2.22 8.14
C PHE A 251 -21.81 2.07 8.84
N ALA A 252 -20.76 1.75 8.08
CA ALA A 252 -19.42 1.61 8.64
C ALA A 252 -18.86 2.95 9.17
N ARG A 253 -19.18 4.09 8.54
CA ARG A 253 -18.85 5.42 9.10
C ARG A 253 -19.57 5.70 10.42
N GLU A 254 -20.87 5.41 10.51
CA GLU A 254 -21.62 5.55 11.76
C GLU A 254 -21.10 4.62 12.87
N ALA A 255 -20.70 3.40 12.52
CA ALA A 255 -20.08 2.46 13.45
C ALA A 255 -18.74 2.99 13.96
N LEU A 256 -17.90 3.55 13.08
CA LEU A 256 -16.62 4.16 13.44
C LEU A 256 -16.81 5.31 14.44
N GLU A 257 -17.78 6.20 14.22
CA GLU A 257 -18.08 7.30 15.16
C GLU A 257 -18.57 6.77 16.54
N LYS A 258 -19.18 5.59 16.57
CA LYS A 258 -19.53 4.86 17.82
C LYS A 258 -18.38 4.05 18.41
N ARG A 259 -17.17 4.15 17.84
CA ARG A 259 -15.95 3.38 18.18
C ARG A 259 -16.13 1.87 18.01
N GLU A 260 -16.85 1.47 16.95
CA GLU A 260 -17.02 0.08 16.56
C GLU A 260 -16.33 -0.16 15.22
N LEU A 261 -15.39 -1.12 15.21
CA LEU A 261 -14.66 -1.54 14.02
C LEU A 261 -15.30 -2.80 13.47
N LEU A 262 -15.81 -2.71 12.25
CA LEU A 262 -16.47 -3.80 11.55
C LEU A 262 -15.45 -4.70 10.86
N ALA A 263 -15.70 -6.00 10.87
CA ALA A 263 -14.92 -6.97 10.12
C ALA A 263 -15.84 -7.90 9.32
N ASP A 264 -15.47 -8.18 8.07
CA ASP A 264 -16.12 -9.16 7.18
C ASP A 264 -15.83 -10.61 7.60
N ARG A 265 -16.31 -10.98 8.79
CA ARG A 265 -16.25 -12.33 9.38
C ARG A 265 -17.52 -12.57 10.18
N ASP A 266 -17.99 -13.81 10.21
CA ASP A 266 -19.03 -14.20 11.16
C ASP A 266 -18.52 -14.08 12.61
N ASP A 267 -19.43 -13.92 13.57
CA ASP A 267 -19.06 -13.68 14.98
C ASP A 267 -18.15 -14.79 15.53
N SER A 268 -18.42 -16.06 15.21
CA SER A 268 -17.64 -17.19 15.73
C SER A 268 -16.21 -17.20 15.20
N THR A 269 -16.02 -16.94 13.91
CA THR A 269 -14.72 -16.84 13.26
C THR A 269 -13.98 -15.59 13.72
N LEU A 270 -14.69 -14.48 13.91
CA LEU A 270 -14.13 -13.24 14.45
C LEU A 270 -13.57 -13.46 15.87
N GLN A 271 -14.36 -14.01 16.79
CA GLN A 271 -13.92 -14.28 18.16
C GLN A 271 -12.73 -15.26 18.20
N THR A 272 -12.73 -16.27 17.32
CA THR A 272 -11.61 -17.21 17.20
C THR A 272 -10.33 -16.50 16.75
N THR A 273 -10.43 -15.68 15.69
CA THR A 273 -9.30 -14.91 15.14
C THR A 273 -8.74 -13.91 16.16
N LEU A 274 -9.62 -13.18 16.85
CA LEU A 274 -9.22 -12.26 17.92
C LEU A 274 -8.55 -12.97 19.08
N THR A 275 -9.01 -14.16 19.44
CA THR A 275 -8.39 -14.98 20.50
C THR A 275 -6.97 -15.40 20.11
N GLU A 276 -6.75 -15.79 18.86
CA GLU A 276 -5.43 -16.17 18.37
C GLU A 276 -4.46 -14.96 18.30
N ILE A 277 -4.93 -13.82 17.79
CA ILE A 277 -4.18 -12.55 17.78
C ILE A 277 -3.81 -12.14 19.21
N TYR A 278 -4.78 -12.17 20.13
CA TYR A 278 -4.57 -11.85 21.54
C TYR A 278 -3.51 -12.76 22.19
N ARG A 279 -3.63 -14.08 22.01
CA ARG A 279 -2.67 -15.06 22.56
C ARG A 279 -1.26 -14.83 22.01
N ALA A 280 -1.14 -14.61 20.70
CA ALA A 280 0.15 -14.34 20.07
C ALA A 280 0.77 -13.03 20.58
N ALA A 281 -0.03 -11.98 20.75
CA ALA A 281 0.45 -10.69 21.25
C ALA A 281 0.89 -10.77 22.71
N LYS A 282 0.11 -11.49 23.54
CA LYS A 282 0.42 -11.71 24.96
C LYS A 282 1.69 -12.55 25.14
N ALA A 283 1.82 -13.65 24.40
CA ALA A 283 3.02 -14.49 24.43
C ALA A 283 4.27 -13.69 24.02
N ALA A 284 4.19 -12.91 22.93
CA ALA A 284 5.32 -12.09 22.48
C ALA A 284 5.72 -11.02 23.51
N LYS A 285 4.74 -10.45 24.24
CA LYS A 285 5.01 -9.48 25.31
C LYS A 285 5.63 -10.15 26.55
N GLU A 286 5.17 -11.34 26.93
CA GLU A 286 5.68 -12.08 28.09
C GLU A 286 7.09 -12.65 27.83
N GLU A 287 7.36 -13.14 26.62
CA GLU A 287 8.65 -13.75 26.24
C GLU A 287 9.70 -12.70 25.82
N GLY A 288 9.30 -11.73 25.00
CA GLY A 288 10.21 -10.79 24.34
C GLY A 288 10.16 -9.36 24.90
N GLY A 289 9.22 -9.05 25.80
CA GLY A 289 9.06 -7.71 26.39
C GLY A 289 8.59 -6.62 25.42
N SER A 290 8.39 -6.93 24.14
CA SER A 290 8.06 -5.97 23.07
C SER A 290 6.62 -6.10 22.61
N ASN A 291 5.96 -4.98 22.29
CA ASN A 291 4.66 -5.02 21.63
C ASN A 291 4.81 -5.45 20.16
N THR A 292 4.15 -6.54 19.79
CA THR A 292 4.12 -7.03 18.40
C THR A 292 2.80 -6.78 17.69
N LEU A 293 1.81 -6.20 18.36
CA LEU A 293 0.48 -6.00 17.80
C LEU A 293 0.35 -4.61 17.18
N PHE A 294 0.00 -4.57 15.90
CA PHE A 294 -0.13 -3.35 15.13
C PHE A 294 -1.47 -3.30 14.41
N LEU A 295 -2.07 -2.12 14.39
CA LEU A 295 -3.07 -1.74 13.42
C LEU A 295 -2.35 -1.13 12.23
N THR A 296 -2.56 -1.70 11.06
CA THR A 296 -1.88 -1.31 9.82
C THR A 296 -2.80 -0.41 9.01
N PHE A 297 -2.25 0.64 8.42
CA PHE A 297 -2.97 1.56 7.54
C PHE A 297 -2.29 1.55 6.17
N GLY A 298 -3.07 1.15 5.18
CA GLY A 298 -2.66 0.95 3.82
C GLY A 298 -1.73 -0.25 3.61
N ALA A 299 -1.76 -0.78 2.40
CA ALA A 299 -0.88 -1.86 1.99
C ALA A 299 -0.38 -1.68 0.57
N LEU A 300 0.86 -2.12 0.33
CA LEU A 300 1.40 -2.31 -1.00
C LEU A 300 1.16 -3.74 -1.46
N LEU A 301 0.54 -3.90 -2.63
CA LEU A 301 0.32 -5.16 -3.31
C LEU A 301 1.18 -5.24 -4.56
N TRP A 302 1.87 -6.36 -4.74
CA TRP A 302 2.65 -6.60 -5.97
C TRP A 302 2.83 -8.09 -6.20
N LYS A 303 3.08 -8.49 -7.45
CA LYS A 303 3.42 -9.88 -7.79
C LYS A 303 4.93 -10.01 -8.03
N PRO A 304 5.69 -10.73 -7.19
CA PRO A 304 7.07 -11.03 -7.48
C PRO A 304 7.19 -11.90 -8.75
N LYS A 305 8.21 -11.67 -9.58
CA LYS A 305 8.40 -12.37 -10.88
C LYS A 305 8.38 -13.90 -10.82
N ALA A 306 8.55 -14.50 -9.64
CA ALA A 306 8.61 -15.95 -9.43
C ALA A 306 7.34 -16.58 -8.83
N ARG A 307 6.28 -15.80 -8.56
CA ARG A 307 5.08 -16.30 -7.87
C ARG A 307 3.79 -15.71 -8.43
N GLU A 308 2.78 -16.56 -8.56
CA GLU A 308 1.43 -16.19 -8.96
C GLU A 308 0.68 -15.40 -7.86
N THR A 309 1.00 -15.68 -6.59
CA THR A 309 0.35 -15.02 -5.45
C THR A 309 0.93 -13.63 -5.21
N ALA A 310 0.06 -12.61 -5.23
CA ALA A 310 0.43 -11.26 -4.84
C ALA A 310 0.93 -11.22 -3.39
N TYR A 311 2.03 -10.52 -3.19
CA TYR A 311 2.52 -10.12 -1.88
C TYR A 311 1.75 -8.90 -1.41
N ARG A 312 1.70 -8.73 -0.10
CA ARG A 312 0.96 -7.68 0.58
C ARG A 312 1.79 -7.20 1.76
N ALA A 313 2.31 -5.98 1.68
CA ALA A 313 3.08 -5.38 2.76
C ALA A 313 2.29 -4.22 3.38
N PRO A 314 2.09 -4.19 4.71
CA PRO A 314 1.50 -3.02 5.35
C PRO A 314 2.43 -1.81 5.20
N LEU A 315 1.86 -0.61 5.11
CA LEU A 315 2.61 0.63 4.93
C LEU A 315 2.86 1.34 6.25
N ILE A 316 1.81 1.79 6.91
CA ILE A 316 1.86 2.49 8.19
C ILE A 316 1.48 1.50 9.29
N LEU A 317 2.18 1.57 10.42
CA LEU A 317 2.07 0.65 11.53
C LEU A 317 1.83 1.44 12.81
N VAL A 318 0.61 1.34 13.34
CA VAL A 318 0.23 1.97 14.61
C VAL A 318 0.22 0.89 15.70
N PRO A 319 1.08 1.01 16.72
CA PRO A 319 1.10 0.11 17.87
C PRO A 319 -0.24 0.14 18.64
N VAL A 320 -0.82 -1.04 18.88
CA VAL A 320 -2.10 -1.17 19.61
C VAL A 320 -2.05 -2.31 20.62
N VAL A 321 -2.98 -2.30 21.57
CA VAL A 321 -3.18 -3.34 22.59
C VAL A 321 -4.58 -3.91 22.42
N LEU A 322 -4.66 -5.25 22.44
CA LEU A 322 -5.92 -5.97 22.43
C LEU A 322 -6.18 -6.50 23.84
N ASP A 323 -7.21 -5.98 24.49
CA ASP A 323 -7.61 -6.37 25.83
C ASP A 323 -8.91 -7.17 25.82
N ARG A 324 -9.06 -8.03 26.82
CA ARG A 324 -10.29 -8.77 27.09
C ARG A 324 -10.67 -8.57 28.56
N PRO A 325 -11.47 -7.53 28.88
CA PRO A 325 -11.76 -7.16 30.28
C PRO A 325 -12.44 -8.29 31.07
N SER A 326 -13.22 -9.14 30.40
CA SER A 326 -13.80 -10.36 30.97
C SER A 326 -14.11 -11.36 29.86
N ILE A 327 -14.41 -12.61 30.22
CA ILE A 327 -14.84 -13.62 29.24
C ILE A 327 -16.15 -13.21 28.54
N ARG A 328 -17.01 -12.44 29.23
CA ARG A 328 -18.34 -12.01 28.76
C ARG A 328 -18.34 -10.68 28.02
N SER A 329 -17.42 -9.76 28.35
CA SER A 329 -17.22 -8.51 27.64
C SER A 329 -16.21 -8.78 26.51
N GLY A 330 -16.64 -8.73 25.26
CA GLY A 330 -15.79 -9.03 24.10
C GLY A 330 -14.49 -8.22 24.04
N PHE A 331 -13.66 -8.51 23.03
CA PHE A 331 -12.36 -7.84 22.88
C PHE A 331 -12.49 -6.33 22.63
N THR A 332 -11.58 -5.58 23.23
CA THR A 332 -11.45 -4.13 23.09
C THR A 332 -10.05 -3.77 22.60
N LEU A 333 -9.96 -2.84 21.66
CA LEU A 333 -8.71 -2.36 21.08
C LEU A 333 -8.39 -0.96 21.62
N SER A 334 -7.19 -0.79 22.16
CA SER A 334 -6.64 0.47 22.67
C SER A 334 -5.32 0.79 21.97
N VAL A 335 -4.93 2.07 21.95
CA VAL A 335 -3.62 2.48 21.42
C VAL A 335 -2.52 2.09 22.42
N HIS A 336 -1.35 1.70 21.92
CA HIS A 336 -0.16 1.52 22.75
C HIS A 336 0.64 2.83 22.81
N ASP A 337 1.47 3.00 23.84
CA ASP A 337 2.27 4.22 24.05
C ASP A 337 3.42 4.39 23.02
N ASP A 338 3.65 3.39 22.17
CA ASP A 338 4.74 3.42 21.20
C ASP A 338 4.33 4.28 20.00
N GLU A 339 5.31 4.97 19.41
CA GLU A 339 5.07 5.81 18.25
C GLU A 339 4.76 4.99 17.00
N PRO A 340 3.82 5.47 16.16
CA PRO A 340 3.58 4.95 14.83
C PRO A 340 4.83 5.02 13.97
N ARG A 341 4.91 4.11 13.00
CA ARG A 341 6.07 4.04 12.10
C ARG A 341 5.67 3.50 10.75
N LEU A 342 6.50 3.77 9.74
CA LEU A 342 6.42 3.05 8.48
C LEU A 342 7.05 1.67 8.60
N ASN A 343 6.64 0.81 7.69
CA ASN A 343 7.28 -0.48 7.49
C ASN A 343 8.67 -0.30 6.88
N THR A 344 9.67 -0.11 7.73
CA THR A 344 11.05 0.10 7.30
C THR A 344 11.63 -1.09 6.54
N THR A 345 11.15 -2.31 6.79
CA THR A 345 11.59 -3.48 5.99
C THR A 345 11.14 -3.35 4.54
N LEU A 346 9.92 -2.84 4.32
CA LEU A 346 9.45 -2.53 2.98
C LEU A 346 10.28 -1.40 2.36
N LEU A 347 10.49 -0.29 3.06
CA LEU A 347 11.30 0.83 2.54
C LEU A 347 12.70 0.39 2.13
N GLU A 348 13.35 -0.44 2.95
CA GLU A 348 14.66 -1.01 2.63
C GLU A 348 14.62 -1.95 1.42
N MET A 349 13.57 -2.75 1.25
CA MET A 349 13.38 -3.56 0.05
C MET A 349 13.24 -2.67 -1.20
N LEU A 350 12.44 -1.62 -1.11
CA LEU A 350 12.24 -0.65 -2.20
C LEU A 350 13.55 0.07 -2.58
N ARG A 351 14.32 0.46 -1.56
CA ARG A 351 15.62 1.10 -1.71
C ARG A 351 16.63 0.19 -2.39
N GLN A 352 16.75 -1.05 -1.92
CA GLN A 352 17.81 -1.97 -2.37
C GLN A 352 17.50 -2.63 -3.71
N GLU A 353 16.23 -2.97 -3.96
CA GLU A 353 15.84 -3.71 -5.17
C GLU A 353 15.38 -2.80 -6.32
N PHE A 354 14.86 -1.61 -6.01
CA PHE A 354 14.24 -0.71 -7.00
C PHE A 354 14.82 0.70 -7.02
N ASP A 355 15.76 1.04 -6.14
CA ASP A 355 16.34 2.39 -5.98
C ASP A 355 15.27 3.46 -5.73
N ILE A 356 14.21 3.09 -5.01
CA ILE A 356 13.11 3.99 -4.65
C ILE A 356 13.31 4.44 -3.21
N HIS A 357 13.38 5.75 -3.03
CA HIS A 357 13.58 6.40 -1.74
C HIS A 357 12.36 7.24 -1.37
N PHE A 358 12.11 7.38 -0.08
CA PHE A 358 11.01 8.20 0.45
C PHE A 358 11.56 9.26 1.42
N PRO A 359 12.36 10.22 0.91
CA PRO A 359 12.92 11.27 1.75
C PRO A 359 11.81 12.05 2.45
N GLY A 360 11.97 12.31 3.74
CA GLY A 360 10.98 12.99 4.57
C GLY A 360 9.79 12.12 5.01
N LEU A 361 9.79 10.81 4.75
CA LEU A 361 8.89 9.84 5.40
C LEU A 361 9.64 8.87 6.32
N GLU A 362 10.97 8.80 6.21
CA GLU A 362 11.82 7.89 6.99
C GLU A 362 12.16 8.42 8.39
N ASP A 363 12.31 9.75 8.52
CA ASP A 363 12.75 10.40 9.76
C ASP A 363 11.58 10.89 10.62
N ASP A 364 10.68 11.68 10.04
CA ASP A 364 9.51 12.23 10.71
C ASP A 364 8.27 12.04 9.83
N LEU A 365 7.21 11.48 10.40
CA LEU A 365 5.98 11.22 9.65
C LEU A 365 5.14 12.50 9.62
N PRO A 366 4.64 12.90 8.44
CA PRO A 366 3.84 14.11 8.33
C PRO A 366 2.58 13.98 9.20
N SER A 367 2.27 15.07 9.91
CA SER A 367 1.12 15.21 10.79
C SER A 367 0.25 16.36 10.31
N ASP A 368 -1.07 16.21 10.45
CA ASP A 368 -2.08 17.22 10.10
C ASP A 368 -2.60 18.00 11.34
N GLY A 369 -1.96 17.81 12.49
CA GLY A 369 -2.36 18.40 13.77
C GLY A 369 -3.49 17.67 14.51
N SER A 370 -4.07 16.61 13.93
CA SER A 370 -5.00 15.69 14.60
C SER A 370 -4.43 14.28 14.80
N GLY A 371 -3.33 13.99 14.12
CA GLY A 371 -2.62 12.72 14.18
C GLY A 371 -1.59 12.65 13.07
N LEU A 372 -1.40 11.46 12.51
CA LEU A 372 -0.65 11.29 11.27
C LEU A 372 -1.52 11.69 10.09
N ASP A 373 -0.91 12.39 9.13
CA ASP A 373 -1.55 12.62 7.84
C ASP A 373 -1.48 11.35 6.98
N VAL A 374 -2.33 10.37 7.30
CA VAL A 374 -2.38 9.06 6.64
C VAL A 374 -2.56 9.22 5.13
N GLN A 375 -3.45 10.12 4.71
CA GLN A 375 -3.75 10.33 3.29
C GLN A 375 -2.52 10.86 2.54
N SER A 376 -1.84 11.89 3.06
CA SER A 376 -0.63 12.44 2.44
C SER A 376 0.50 11.43 2.38
N ILE A 377 0.68 10.59 3.41
CA ILE A 377 1.68 9.51 3.41
C ILE A 377 1.37 8.52 2.28
N LEU A 378 0.14 8.01 2.21
CA LEU A 378 -0.26 7.04 1.19
C LEU A 378 -0.17 7.64 -0.22
N ASP A 379 -0.51 8.91 -0.40
CA ASP A 379 -0.46 9.59 -1.69
C ASP A 379 0.98 9.89 -2.16
N ARG A 380 1.90 10.17 -1.23
CA ARG A 380 3.35 10.24 -1.55
C ARG A 380 3.87 8.89 -2.02
N ILE A 381 3.47 7.80 -1.34
CA ILE A 381 3.85 6.44 -1.71
C ILE A 381 3.26 6.05 -3.07
N ARG A 382 1.95 6.25 -3.27
CA ARG A 382 1.26 6.06 -4.55
C ARG A 382 1.95 6.83 -5.67
N SER A 383 2.28 8.09 -5.44
CA SER A 383 2.93 8.93 -6.44
C SER A 383 4.23 8.28 -6.91
N LYS A 384 5.15 7.90 -6.02
CA LYS A 384 6.41 7.26 -6.44
C LYS A 384 6.21 5.89 -7.11
N LEU A 385 5.19 5.12 -6.70
CA LEU A 385 4.99 3.75 -7.18
C LEU A 385 4.09 3.64 -8.42
N ARG A 386 3.32 4.68 -8.79
CA ARG A 386 2.32 4.62 -9.89
C ARG A 386 2.89 4.30 -11.27
N SER A 387 4.19 4.50 -11.49
CA SER A 387 4.86 4.21 -12.76
C SER A 387 5.34 2.76 -12.87
N ILE A 388 5.25 1.97 -11.80
CA ILE A 388 5.72 0.58 -11.77
C ILE A 388 4.52 -0.33 -12.06
N PRO A 389 4.53 -1.08 -13.18
CA PRO A 389 3.41 -1.95 -13.53
C PRO A 389 3.16 -3.03 -12.49
N GLY A 390 1.89 -3.32 -12.23
CA GLY A 390 1.50 -4.41 -11.33
C GLY A 390 1.62 -4.10 -9.83
N TRP A 391 1.96 -2.86 -9.47
CA TRP A 391 2.04 -2.40 -8.08
C TRP A 391 0.82 -1.56 -7.73
N GLU A 392 0.24 -1.81 -6.56
CA GLU A 392 -0.98 -1.15 -6.11
C GLU A 392 -0.89 -0.79 -4.64
N VAL A 393 -1.27 0.44 -4.29
CA VAL A 393 -1.39 0.89 -2.90
C VAL A 393 -2.87 0.97 -2.52
N THR A 394 -3.30 0.12 -1.60
CA THR A 394 -4.68 0.10 -1.07
C THR A 394 -4.77 0.83 0.26
N ASP A 395 -5.95 1.37 0.57
CA ASP A 395 -6.28 2.04 1.86
C ASP A 395 -6.76 1.06 2.93
N GLU A 396 -6.39 -0.22 2.84
CA GLU A 396 -6.92 -1.22 3.75
C GLU A 396 -6.40 -1.05 5.17
N VAL A 397 -7.26 -1.39 6.14
CA VAL A 397 -6.90 -1.42 7.55
C VAL A 397 -6.90 -2.87 8.01
N ALA A 398 -5.84 -3.29 8.70
CA ALA A 398 -5.77 -4.64 9.25
C ALA A 398 -5.07 -4.70 10.60
N LEU A 399 -5.59 -5.52 11.51
CA LEU A 399 -4.99 -5.83 12.80
C LEU A 399 -4.13 -7.08 12.67
N THR A 400 -2.85 -7.00 13.03
CA THR A 400 -1.95 -8.16 12.89
C THR A 400 -0.74 -8.11 13.82
N ASN A 401 -0.17 -9.28 14.10
CA ASN A 401 1.09 -9.41 14.81
C ASN A 401 2.27 -9.34 13.84
N LEU A 402 3.20 -8.41 14.09
CA LEU A 402 4.41 -8.18 13.30
C LEU A 402 5.61 -8.15 14.26
N SER A 403 6.66 -8.91 13.95
CA SER A 403 7.88 -8.95 14.75
C SER A 403 8.97 -8.09 14.11
N PHE A 404 9.54 -7.19 14.92
CA PHE A 404 10.60 -6.26 14.52
C PHE A 404 11.97 -6.61 15.10
N THR A 405 12.15 -7.78 15.72
CA THR A 405 13.41 -8.11 16.43
C THR A 405 14.64 -7.95 15.54
N LYS A 406 14.56 -8.45 14.30
CA LYS A 406 15.64 -8.27 13.29
C LYS A 406 15.82 -6.80 12.91
N TYR A 407 14.74 -6.04 12.80
CA TYR A 407 14.82 -4.61 12.46
C TYR A 407 15.48 -3.77 13.57
N LEU A 408 15.12 -3.98 14.84
CA LEU A 408 15.72 -3.21 15.95
C LEU A 408 17.25 -3.40 16.01
N MET A 409 17.71 -4.63 15.80
CA MET A 409 19.13 -4.94 15.67
C MET A 409 19.77 -4.27 14.45
N TRP A 410 19.05 -4.20 13.32
CA TRP A 410 19.53 -3.52 12.12
C TRP A 410 19.66 -2.02 12.33
N LYS A 411 18.66 -1.40 12.97
CA LYS A 411 18.64 0.03 13.28
C LYS A 411 19.75 0.38 14.26
N ASP A 412 19.95 -0.40 15.33
CA ASP A 412 21.05 -0.18 16.27
C ASP A 412 22.42 -0.24 15.58
N LEU A 413 22.61 -1.19 14.65
CA LEU A 413 23.82 -1.30 13.85
C LEU A 413 23.99 -0.10 12.88
N ALA A 414 22.89 0.43 12.35
CA ALA A 414 22.90 1.59 11.45
C ALA A 414 23.21 2.90 12.21
N ASP A 415 22.49 3.16 13.30
CA ASP A 415 22.60 4.39 14.09
C ASP A 415 23.96 4.46 14.81
N ARG A 416 24.52 3.31 15.19
CA ARG A 416 25.82 3.23 15.88
C ARG A 416 26.99 2.92 14.94
N ALA A 417 26.79 3.00 13.62
CA ALA A 417 27.84 2.70 12.64
C ALA A 417 29.14 3.49 12.91
N ASP A 418 29.03 4.78 13.20
CA ASP A 418 30.19 5.63 13.46
C ASP A 418 30.80 5.40 14.85
N ALA A 419 29.97 5.08 15.85
CA ALA A 419 30.43 4.68 17.18
C ALA A 419 31.17 3.33 17.14
N LEU A 420 30.73 2.40 16.29
CA LEU A 420 31.42 1.14 16.03
C LEU A 420 32.79 1.41 15.39
N ARG A 421 32.90 2.40 14.50
CA ARG A 421 34.19 2.79 13.91
C ARG A 421 35.16 3.45 14.91
N ALA A 422 34.70 3.88 16.09
CA ALA A 422 35.60 4.35 17.13
C ALA A 422 36.41 3.21 17.79
N ASN A 423 35.97 1.95 17.66
CA ASN A 423 36.68 0.79 18.21
C ASN A 423 37.58 0.16 17.15
N GLU A 424 38.87 0.07 17.45
CA GLU A 424 39.90 -0.45 16.54
C GLU A 424 39.63 -1.90 16.09
N LEU A 425 39.07 -2.75 16.96
CA LEU A 425 38.70 -4.13 16.61
C LEU A 425 37.52 -4.17 15.64
N ALA A 426 36.52 -3.32 15.85
CA ALA A 426 35.36 -3.25 14.97
C ALA A 426 35.75 -2.71 13.59
N CYS A 427 36.63 -1.69 13.50
CA CYS A 427 37.23 -1.26 12.23
C CYS A 427 37.96 -2.39 11.52
N ARG A 428 38.83 -3.14 12.23
CA ARG A 428 39.55 -4.28 11.65
C ARG A 428 38.62 -5.38 11.13
N LEU A 429 37.46 -5.60 11.77
CA LEU A 429 36.44 -6.55 11.31
C LEU A 429 35.64 -6.03 10.10
N MET A 430 35.30 -4.73 10.09
CA MET A 430 34.56 -4.04 9.01
C MET A 430 35.40 -3.87 7.75
N ASP A 431 36.61 -3.32 7.85
CA ASP A 431 37.51 -3.07 6.72
C ASP A 431 38.23 -4.34 6.27
N GLY A 432 38.35 -5.30 7.19
CA GLY A 432 39.16 -6.50 7.05
C GLY A 432 40.62 -6.25 7.39
N VAL A 433 41.30 -7.30 7.83
CA VAL A 433 42.75 -7.26 8.03
C VAL A 433 43.40 -7.11 6.66
N THR A 434 43.76 -5.89 6.29
CA THR A 434 44.75 -5.69 5.22
C THR A 434 46.06 -6.30 5.72
N ARG A 435 46.59 -7.30 5.00
CA ARG A 435 47.89 -7.96 5.24
C ARG A 435 49.10 -7.01 5.19
N ASN A 436 48.89 -5.70 5.24
CA ASN A 436 49.95 -4.70 5.13
C ASN A 436 50.46 -4.22 6.50
N ALA A 437 49.80 -4.57 7.61
CA ALA A 437 50.30 -4.24 8.95
C ALA A 437 51.49 -5.12 9.39
N GLU A 438 51.64 -6.34 8.85
CA GLU A 438 52.77 -7.23 9.17
C GLU A 438 54.09 -6.81 8.47
N ALA A 439 54.04 -5.84 7.54
CA ALA A 439 55.23 -5.37 6.83
C ALA A 439 55.98 -4.24 7.55
N GLN A 440 55.36 -3.57 8.54
CA GLN A 440 55.97 -2.43 9.24
C GLN A 440 56.69 -2.79 10.54
N GLU A 441 56.50 -3.99 11.09
CA GLU A 441 57.27 -4.45 12.27
C GLU A 441 58.61 -5.12 11.92
N LYS A 442 58.92 -5.35 10.63
CA LYS A 442 60.20 -5.97 10.20
C LYS A 442 61.29 -5.00 9.74
N GLN A 443 61.10 -3.69 9.85
CA GLN A 443 62.16 -2.69 9.60
C GLN A 443 62.55 -1.96 10.89
N GLY A 444 63.19 -2.69 11.81
CA GLY A 444 63.72 -2.11 13.03
C GLY A 444 64.64 -3.08 13.77
N GLY A 445 65.83 -3.33 13.23
CA GLY A 445 66.88 -4.07 13.95
C GLY A 445 67.96 -4.66 13.04
N SER A 446 69.03 -3.91 12.79
CA SER A 446 70.23 -4.40 12.11
C SER A 446 71.31 -4.80 13.13
N GLY A 447 71.93 -5.98 12.94
CA GLY A 447 73.20 -6.42 13.55
C GLY A 447 73.02 -6.98 14.96
N THR A 448 73.57 -8.12 15.37
CA THR A 448 74.71 -8.93 14.91
C THR A 448 74.56 -10.35 15.45
N ALA A 449 74.98 -11.36 14.68
CA ALA A 449 74.90 -12.76 15.05
C ALA A 449 75.95 -13.18 16.11
N GLY A 450 75.51 -13.89 17.14
CA GLY A 450 76.32 -14.75 18.01
C GLY A 450 75.52 -16.03 18.32
N PRO A 451 76.15 -17.20 18.44
CA PRO A 451 75.42 -18.46 18.61
C PRO A 451 75.01 -18.62 20.08
N VAL A 452 73.91 -19.33 20.36
CA VAL A 452 73.71 -20.24 21.51
C VAL A 452 72.23 -20.67 21.60
N GLN A 453 72.06 -21.98 21.46
CA GLN A 453 71.12 -22.94 22.09
C GLN A 453 69.64 -22.57 22.35
N GLU A 454 68.79 -23.38 21.69
CA GLU A 454 67.61 -24.09 22.20
C GLU A 454 66.76 -23.42 23.29
N MET A 455 65.62 -22.88 22.87
CA MET A 455 64.36 -23.02 23.58
C MET A 455 63.24 -23.09 22.55
N GLU A 456 62.55 -24.23 22.46
CA GLU A 456 61.32 -24.35 21.68
C GLU A 456 60.24 -23.41 22.24
N PRO A 457 59.63 -22.52 21.45
CA PRO A 457 58.37 -21.90 21.81
C PRO A 457 57.23 -22.78 21.26
N SER A 458 56.46 -23.33 22.18
CA SER A 458 55.17 -23.96 21.92
C SER A 458 54.31 -23.10 21.00
N THR A 459 54.05 -23.60 19.79
CA THR A 459 53.06 -23.01 18.87
C THR A 459 51.67 -23.26 19.41
N THR A 460 51.17 -22.35 20.26
CA THR A 460 49.73 -22.20 20.48
C THR A 460 49.23 -21.11 19.55
N VAL A 461 48.93 -21.49 18.31
CA VAL A 461 48.13 -20.66 17.40
C VAL A 461 46.70 -20.65 17.96
N PRO A 462 46.05 -19.48 18.17
CA PRO A 462 44.63 -19.45 18.48
C PRO A 462 43.88 -19.91 17.22
N VAL A 463 43.36 -21.14 17.27
CA VAL A 463 42.48 -21.70 16.25
C VAL A 463 41.12 -21.00 16.40
N CYS A 464 40.79 -20.12 15.45
CA CYS A 464 39.40 -19.71 15.25
C CYS A 464 38.55 -20.92 14.87
N PRO A 465 37.32 -21.07 15.40
CA PRO A 465 36.43 -22.15 14.98
C PRO A 465 36.02 -21.93 13.51
N LEU A 466 36.31 -22.92 12.66
CA LEU A 466 35.83 -23.00 11.29
C LEU A 466 34.33 -23.31 11.26
N GLU A 467 33.62 -22.73 10.28
CA GLU A 467 32.19 -22.96 10.03
C GLU A 467 31.91 -24.44 9.69
N ALA A 468 30.83 -24.99 10.26
CA ALA A 468 30.51 -26.42 10.24
C ALA A 468 30.04 -27.00 8.88
N ASP A 469 29.89 -26.19 7.83
CA ASP A 469 29.25 -26.63 6.57
C ASP A 469 30.23 -26.79 5.38
N GLY A 470 31.52 -26.96 5.64
CA GLY A 470 32.57 -27.13 4.63
C GLY A 470 32.95 -28.57 4.25
N LEU A 471 32.19 -29.60 4.66
CA LEU A 471 32.50 -31.01 4.35
C LEU A 471 31.34 -31.69 3.61
N ALA A 472 31.18 -31.36 2.34
CA ALA A 472 30.51 -32.20 1.36
C ALA A 472 31.11 -31.99 -0.03
N SER A 473 32.28 -32.57 -0.28
CA SER A 473 32.67 -33.12 -1.59
C SER A 473 34.07 -33.75 -1.52
N VAL A 474 34.10 -35.06 -1.24
CA VAL A 474 35.05 -35.99 -1.88
C VAL A 474 34.23 -37.15 -2.38
#